data_AF-A0A966YLB4-F1
#
_entry.id   AF-A0A966YLB4-F1
#
_cell.length_a   1.000
_cell.length_b   1.000
_cell.length_c   1.000
_cell.angle_alpha   90.00
_cell.angle_beta   90.00
_cell.angle_gamma   90.00
#
_symmetry.space_group_name_H-M   'P 1'
#
loop_
_entity.id
_entity.type
_entity.pdbx_description
1 polymer ?
#
loop_
_entity_poly.entity_id
_entity_poly.type
_entity_poly.pdbx_seq_one_letter_code
_entity_poly.pdbx_strand_id
1 'polypeptide(L)' 'MHADRLGTTPTLVGVAPGRVNLIGEHTDYNDGFVFPMAIPFGTSVAVSPRPDRRVVGYSARFGTTEFDLDNEPTITDGW' A
#
# COMPACT_ATOMS: atom_id res chain seq x y z
N MET A 1 14.50 -1.44 -8.54
CA MET A 1 13.32 -0.54 -8.58
C MET A 1 13.36 0.52 -7.48
N HIS A 2 13.34 0.18 -6.19
CA HIS A 2 13.42 1.20 -5.11
C HIS A 2 14.72 2.02 -5.16
N ALA A 3 15.88 1.35 -5.18
CA ALA A 3 17.19 2.02 -5.29
C ALA A 3 17.30 2.89 -6.55
N ASP A 4 16.85 2.39 -7.69
CA ASP A 4 16.90 3.13 -8.96
C ASP A 4 15.96 4.36 -8.97
N ARG A 5 14.84 4.32 -8.24
CA ARG A 5 13.82 5.39 -8.25
C ARG A 5 13.96 6.39 -7.11
N LEU A 6 14.42 5.95 -5.94
CA LEU A 6 14.49 6.74 -4.72
C LEU A 6 15.92 6.95 -4.22
N GLY A 7 16.93 6.46 -4.95
CA GLY A 7 18.35 6.71 -4.69
C GLY A 7 18.91 6.00 -3.46
N THR A 8 18.15 5.12 -2.82
CA THR A 8 18.53 4.44 -1.57
C THR A 8 18.12 2.97 -1.59
N THR A 9 18.91 2.11 -0.94
CA THR A 9 18.53 0.71 -0.73
C THR A 9 17.37 0.65 0.28
N PRO A 10 16.28 -0.09 0.01
CA PRO A 10 15.20 -0.22 0.97
C PRO A 10 15.69 -0.90 2.25
N THR A 11 15.26 -0.39 3.40
CA THR A 11 15.56 -0.98 4.71
C THR A 11 14.55 -2.04 5.11
N LEU A 12 13.36 -2.02 4.50
CA LEU A 12 12.28 -2.98 4.75
C LEU A 12 11.51 -3.24 3.46
N VAL A 13 11.04 -4.48 3.31
CA VAL A 13 10.04 -4.85 2.31
C VAL A 13 8.86 -5.50 3.03
N GLY A 14 7.69 -4.88 2.95
CA GLY A 14 6.43 -5.44 3.41
C GLY A 14 5.67 -6.08 2.25
N VAL A 15 4.94 -7.16 2.52
CA VAL A 15 4.08 -7.82 1.53
C VAL A 15 2.72 -8.08 2.15
N ALA A 16 1.67 -7.64 1.46
CA ALA A 16 0.28 -7.92 1.81
C ALA A 16 -0.36 -8.78 0.70
N PRO A 17 -0.76 -10.03 0.99
CA PRO A 17 -1.48 -10.85 0.00
C PRO A 17 -2.88 -10.30 -0.21
N GLY A 18 -3.39 -10.45 -1.43
CA GLY A 18 -4.80 -10.33 -1.72
C GLY A 18 -5.59 -11.47 -1.08
N ARG A 19 -6.91 -11.35 -1.11
CA ARG A 19 -7.82 -12.35 -0.53
C ARG A 19 -9.04 -12.56 -1.39
N VAL A 20 -9.58 -13.77 -1.32
CA VAL A 20 -10.93 -14.09 -1.79
C VAL A 20 -11.77 -14.58 -0.61
N ASN A 21 -13.06 -14.32 -0.66
CA ASN A 21 -14.03 -14.94 0.22
C ASN A 21 -14.49 -16.25 -0.44
N LEU A 22 -14.48 -17.36 0.31
CA LEU A 22 -15.04 -18.62 -0.17
C LEU A 22 -16.55 -18.66 0.05
N ILE A 23 -17.02 -18.12 1.18
CA ILE A 23 -18.43 -17.96 1.56
C ILE A 23 -18.56 -16.86 2.63
N GLY A 24 -19.76 -16.30 2.77
CA GLY A 24 -20.09 -15.27 3.76
C GLY A 24 -20.11 -13.84 3.22
N GLU A 25 -20.37 -13.64 1.92
CA GLU A 25 -20.47 -12.28 1.36
C GLU A 25 -21.56 -11.46 2.06
N HIS A 26 -21.27 -10.18 2.29
CA HIS A 26 -22.18 -9.22 2.92
C HIS A 26 -22.56 -9.55 4.38
N THR A 27 -21.83 -10.42 5.06
CA THR A 27 -22.10 -10.79 6.46
C THR A 27 -21.14 -10.12 7.45
N ASP A 28 -19.95 -9.72 7.00
CA ASP A 28 -18.88 -9.15 7.81
C ASP A 28 -19.27 -7.83 8.48
N TYR A 29 -19.99 -6.96 7.79
CA TYR A 29 -20.51 -5.71 8.36
C TYR A 29 -21.82 -5.89 9.16
N ASN A 30 -22.29 -7.12 9.33
CA ASN A 30 -23.47 -7.49 10.11
C ASN A 30 -23.13 -8.46 11.26
N ASP A 31 -21.89 -8.45 11.76
CA ASP A 31 -21.40 -9.36 12.81
C ASP A 31 -21.54 -10.87 12.47
N GLY A 32 -21.63 -11.21 11.18
CA GLY A 32 -21.69 -12.58 10.70
C GLY A 32 -20.32 -13.23 10.46
N PHE A 33 -20.29 -14.55 10.30
CA PHE A 33 -19.07 -15.28 9.98
C PHE A 33 -18.71 -15.21 8.50
N VAL A 34 -17.42 -15.09 8.21
CA VAL A 34 -16.85 -15.18 6.86
C VAL A 34 -15.81 -16.30 6.79
N PHE A 35 -15.61 -16.87 5.61
CA PHE A 35 -14.53 -17.84 5.38
C PHE A 35 -13.58 -17.37 4.25
N PRO A 36 -12.68 -16.42 4.53
CA PRO A 36 -11.73 -15.90 3.55
C PRO A 36 -10.48 -16.77 3.43
N MET A 37 -9.76 -16.59 2.32
CA MET A 37 -8.45 -17.18 2.07
C MET A 37 -7.53 -16.20 1.36
N ALA A 38 -6.26 -16.14 1.78
CA ALA A 38 -5.21 -15.42 1.09
C ALA A 38 -4.86 -16.11 -0.24
N ILE A 39 -4.57 -15.33 -1.28
CA ILE A 39 -4.18 -15.81 -2.61
C ILE A 39 -2.72 -15.41 -2.91
N PRO A 40 -2.03 -16.03 -3.87
CA PRO A 40 -0.62 -15.71 -4.16
C PRO A 40 -0.41 -14.35 -4.84
N PHE A 41 -1.48 -13.67 -5.26
CA PHE A 41 -1.42 -12.29 -5.75
C PHE A 41 -1.39 -11.34 -4.56
N GLY A 42 -0.56 -10.29 -4.60
CA GLY A 42 -0.45 -9.33 -3.50
C GLY A 42 0.25 -8.04 -3.89
N THR A 43 0.37 -7.15 -2.92
CA THR A 43 1.08 -5.88 -3.04
C THR A 43 2.31 -5.91 -2.16
N SER A 44 3.47 -5.58 -2.73
CA SER A 44 4.71 -5.38 -1.99
C SER A 44 5.06 -3.90 -1.94
N VAL A 45 5.62 -3.48 -0.82
CA VAL A 45 6.13 -2.12 -0.63
C VAL A 45 7.54 -2.21 -0.08
N ALA A 46 8.50 -1.68 -0.83
CA ALA A 46 9.86 -1.47 -0.36
C ALA A 46 9.98 -0.04 0.18
N VAL A 47 10.56 0.13 1.37
CA VAL A 47 10.65 1.43 2.05
C VAL A 47 12.03 1.67 2.65
N SER A 48 12.40 2.94 2.74
CA SER A 48 13.55 3.43 3.51
C SER A 48 13.17 4.73 4.22
N PRO A 49 13.67 4.98 5.45
CA PRO A 49 13.46 6.26 6.12
C PRO A 49 14.16 7.38 5.37
N ARG A 50 13.59 8.59 5.45
CA ARG A 50 14.19 9.83 4.97
C ARG A 50 14.49 10.75 6.16
N PRO A 51 15.48 11.64 6.05
CA PRO A 51 15.82 12.59 7.11
C PRO A 51 14.87 13.79 7.18
N ASP A 52 14.06 14.01 6.14
CA ASP A 52 13.06 15.07 6.06
C ASP A 52 11.65 14.56 6.41
N ARG A 53 10.68 15.48 6.46
CA ARG A 53 9.28 15.19 6.80
C ARG A 53 8.41 14.88 5.57
N ARG A 54 9.04 14.43 4.48
CA ARG A 54 8.36 14.16 3.21
C ARG A 54 8.21 12.67 2.98
N VAL A 55 7.06 12.28 2.45
CA VAL A 55 6.80 10.92 1.95
C VAL A 55 6.77 10.97 0.43
N VAL A 56 7.55 10.11 -0.22
CA VAL A 56 7.56 9.94 -1.68
C VAL A 56 7.25 8.50 -2.00
N GLY A 57 6.14 8.26 -2.70
CA GLY A 57 5.68 6.95 -3.13
C GLY A 57 5.81 6.81 -4.65
N TYR A 58 6.20 5.62 -5.11
CA TYR A 58 6.17 5.27 -6.52
C TYR A 58 5.42 3.96 -6.73
N SER A 59 4.51 3.95 -7.70
CA SER A 59 3.81 2.77 -8.19
C SER A 59 4.13 2.52 -9.66
N ALA A 60 4.39 1.26 -10.02
CA ALA A 60 4.62 0.87 -11.41
C ALA A 60 3.48 1.32 -12.34
N ARG A 61 2.23 1.28 -11.85
CA ARG A 61 1.03 1.58 -12.64
C ARG A 61 0.64 3.06 -12.60
N PHE A 62 0.83 3.72 -11.46
CA PHE A 62 0.27 5.06 -11.22
C PHE A 62 1.31 6.18 -11.14
N GLY A 63 2.60 5.87 -11.23
CA GLY A 63 3.64 6.91 -11.19
C GLY A 63 4.03 7.30 -9.77
N THR A 64 4.59 8.50 -9.63
CA THR A 64 5.13 9.03 -8.37
C THR A 64 4.12 9.98 -7.73
N THR A 65 3.99 9.91 -6.41
CA THR A 65 3.26 10.89 -5.59
C THR A 65 4.10 11.29 -4.39
N GLU A 66 3.84 12.47 -3.85
CA GLU A 66 4.54 12.99 -2.68
C GLU A 66 3.63 13.87 -1.82
N PHE A 67 3.86 13.84 -0.52
CA PHE A 67 3.21 14.74 0.43
C PHE A 67 4.13 15.03 1.62
N ASP A 68 3.83 16.10 2.33
CA ASP A 68 4.54 16.52 3.53
C ASP A 68 3.76 16.09 4.78
N LEU A 69 4.44 15.60 5.81
CA LEU A 69 3.82 15.12 7.06
C LEU A 69 3.32 16.26 7.95
N ASP A 70 3.70 17.51 7.68
CA ASP A 70 3.24 18.71 8.40
C ASP A 70 1.99 19.34 7.79
N ASN A 71 1.56 18.90 6.60
CA ASN A 71 0.40 19.44 5.92
C ASN A 71 -0.64 18.35 5.67
N GLU A 72 -1.90 18.75 5.52
CA GLU A 72 -2.92 17.81 5.06
C GLU A 72 -2.57 17.34 3.64
N PRO A 73 -2.65 16.03 3.35
CA PRO A 73 -2.39 15.52 2.02
C PRO A 73 -3.45 16.06 1.05
N THR A 74 -2.99 16.61 -0.08
CA THR A 74 -3.87 17.03 -1.17
C THR A 74 -4.53 15.79 -1.77
N ILE A 75 -5.84 15.64 -1.60
CA ILE A 75 -6.60 14.60 -2.29
C ILE A 75 -6.73 15.01 -3.76
N THR A 76 -6.15 14.21 -4.66
CA THR A 76 -6.37 14.35 -6.09
C THR A 76 -7.65 13.63 -6.49
N ASP A 77 -8.49 14.26 -7.32
CA ASP A 77 -9.70 13.64 -7.85
C ASP A 77 -9.33 12.39 -8.68
N GLY A 78 -9.49 11.20 -8.09
CA GLY A 78 -9.11 9.97 -8.79
C GLY A 78 -9.14 8.66 -8.02
N TRP A 79 -9.70 8.61 -6.80
CA TRP A 79 -9.46 7.63 -5.73
C TRP A 79 -8.21 7.93 -4.90
#